data_AF-H1W5Q6-F1
#
_entry.id   AF-H1W5Q6-F1
#
_cell.length_a   1.000
_cell.length_b   1.000
_cell.length_c   1.000
_cell.angle_alpha   90.00
_cell.angle_beta   90.00
_cell.angle_gamma   90.00
#
_symmetry.space_group_name_H-M   'P 1'
#
loop_
_entity.id
_entity.type
_entity.pdbx_description
1 polymer ?
#
loop_
_entity_poly.entity_id
_entity_poly.type
_entity_poly.pdbx_seq_one_letter_code
_entity_poly.pdbx_strand_id
1 'polypeptide(L)'
;MGTSISTGDRVDLASFNTSGDAHATHTDKLPRSPDPTCWLRYMQGSCSDDQVGMLRRGEGAVINGVLYSASSDWPLATQAPTSTQPATSSSSTVLTGLFTATTTPKSAGTVARPRNSFATLAALLTSAVCVGIGSL
;
A
#
# COMPACT_ATOMS: atom_id res chain seq x y z
N MET A 1 40.77 13.93 -23.48
CA MET A 1 40.42 14.19 -22.07
C MET A 1 38.94 14.52 -21.97
N GLY A 2 38.23 13.86 -21.05
CA GLY A 2 36.83 14.12 -20.73
C GLY A 2 36.59 14.13 -19.23
N THR A 3 35.31 14.09 -18.82
CA THR A 3 34.90 14.12 -17.41
C THR A 3 34.01 12.91 -17.11
N SER A 4 34.30 12.18 -16.03
CA SER A 4 33.47 11.08 -15.55
C SER A 4 32.08 11.60 -15.15
N ILE A 5 31.02 10.99 -15.69
CA ILE A 5 29.63 11.40 -15.38
C ILE A 5 29.28 11.08 -13.92
N SER A 6 29.80 9.98 -13.38
CA SER A 6 29.48 9.52 -12.03
C SER A 6 30.26 10.23 -10.93
N THR A 7 31.49 10.68 -11.22
CA THR A 7 32.39 11.24 -10.19
C THR A 7 32.80 12.68 -10.44
N GLY A 8 32.69 13.19 -11.67
CA GLY A 8 33.12 14.54 -12.03
C GLY A 8 34.63 14.69 -12.27
N ASP A 9 35.41 13.62 -12.15
CA ASP A 9 36.86 13.66 -12.32
C ASP A 9 37.28 13.74 -13.80
N ARG A 10 38.46 14.32 -14.04
CA ARG A 10 39.11 14.29 -15.36
C ARG A 10 39.54 12.86 -15.70
N VAL A 11 39.13 12.38 -16.88
CA VAL A 11 39.48 11.04 -17.37
C VAL A 11 40.07 11.10 -18.78
N ASP A 12 40.96 10.15 -19.09
CA ASP A 12 41.39 9.92 -20.46
C ASP A 12 40.38 9.02 -21.18
N LEU A 13 39.79 9.52 -22.25
CA LEU A 13 38.75 8.83 -23.01
C LEU A 13 39.30 7.63 -23.78
N ALA A 14 40.61 7.58 -24.05
CA ALA A 14 41.22 6.43 -24.71
C ALA A 14 41.26 5.19 -23.79
N SER A 15 41.39 5.41 -22.47
CA SER A 15 41.47 4.34 -21.47
C SER A 15 40.19 4.17 -20.63
N PHE A 16 39.27 5.14 -20.67
CA PHE A 16 38.03 5.11 -19.91
C PHE A 16 36.97 4.29 -20.64
N ASN A 17 37.14 2.97 -20.64
CA ASN A 17 36.25 1.99 -21.26
C ASN A 17 35.99 0.80 -20.32
N THR A 18 35.01 -0.04 -20.68
CA THR A 18 34.79 -1.33 -20.03
C THR A 18 35.31 -2.46 -20.92
N SER A 19 35.95 -3.46 -20.32
CA SER A 19 36.31 -4.70 -21.01
C SER A 19 35.16 -5.70 -20.96
N GLY A 20 34.90 -6.41 -22.05
CA GLY A 20 33.91 -7.48 -22.10
C GLY A 20 33.62 -7.92 -23.53
N ASP A 21 32.80 -8.97 -23.66
CA ASP A 21 32.33 -9.41 -24.97
C ASP A 21 31.55 -8.30 -25.68
N ALA A 22 31.73 -8.22 -27.01
CA ALA A 22 30.98 -7.28 -27.83
C ALA A 22 29.45 -7.53 -27.81
N HIS A 23 29.03 -8.71 -27.34
CA HIS A 23 27.63 -9.12 -27.23
C HIS A 23 27.32 -9.55 -25.79
N ALA A 24 26.43 -8.84 -25.12
CA ALA A 24 25.89 -9.24 -23.83
C ALA A 24 24.85 -10.36 -24.03
N THR A 25 25.29 -11.62 -23.93
CA THR A 25 24.42 -12.81 -24.09
C THR A 25 23.86 -13.34 -22.77
N HIS A 26 24.39 -12.85 -21.64
CA HIS A 26 23.92 -13.23 -20.31
C HIS A 26 22.53 -12.64 -20.04
N THR A 27 21.61 -13.48 -19.54
CA THR A 27 20.30 -13.02 -19.08
C THR A 27 20.06 -13.59 -17.70
N ASP A 28 20.10 -12.72 -16.70
CA ASP A 28 19.73 -13.07 -15.34
C ASP A 28 18.30 -13.63 -15.29
N LYS A 29 18.12 -14.69 -14.50
CA LYS A 29 16.82 -15.30 -14.26
C LYS A 29 16.48 -15.08 -12.80
N LEU A 30 15.39 -14.36 -12.56
CA LEU A 30 14.87 -14.20 -11.22
C LEU A 30 14.29 -15.54 -10.75
N PRO A 31 14.45 -15.89 -9.46
CA PRO A 31 13.71 -17.00 -8.88
C PRO A 31 12.21 -16.70 -8.92
N ARG A 32 11.40 -17.75 -8.72
CA ARG A 32 9.94 -17.61 -8.66
C ARG A 32 9.56 -16.67 -7.51
N SER A 33 8.67 -15.72 -7.78
CA SER A 33 8.11 -14.86 -6.74
C SER A 33 7.34 -15.72 -5.72
N PRO A 34 7.39 -15.37 -4.42
CA PRO A 34 6.56 -16.04 -3.42
C PRO A 34 5.07 -15.84 -3.71
N ASP A 35 4.25 -16.77 -3.25
CA ASP A 35 2.79 -16.64 -3.33
C ASP A 35 2.29 -15.49 -2.45
N PRO A 36 1.23 -14.77 -2.87
CA PRO A 36 0.68 -13.67 -2.10
C PRO A 36 0.10 -14.16 -0.77
N THR A 37 0.43 -13.48 0.33
CA THR A 37 -0.20 -13.73 1.63
C THR A 37 -1.47 -12.90 1.77
N CYS A 38 -2.61 -13.55 1.89
CA CYS A 38 -3.91 -12.89 2.13
C CYS A 38 -4.24 -12.87 3.62
N TRP A 39 -4.38 -11.68 4.20
CA TRP A 39 -4.75 -11.51 5.61
C TRP A 39 -6.25 -11.20 5.75
N LEU A 40 -6.97 -12.06 6.46
CA LEU A 40 -8.36 -11.83 6.82
C LEU A 40 -8.45 -10.88 8.02
N ARG A 41 -9.28 -9.85 7.91
CA ARG A 41 -9.48 -8.84 8.96
C ARG A 41 -10.86 -8.96 9.58
N TYR A 42 -10.99 -8.48 10.81
CA TYR A 42 -12.27 -8.32 11.51
C TYR A 42 -13.14 -9.59 11.64
N MET A 43 -12.51 -10.78 11.60
CA MET A 43 -13.24 -12.06 11.62
C MET A 43 -14.22 -12.18 12.79
N GLN A 44 -13.84 -11.72 13.99
CA GLN A 44 -14.69 -11.80 15.19
C GLN A 44 -15.95 -10.93 15.10
N GLY A 45 -15.97 -9.91 14.25
CA GLY A 45 -17.11 -9.00 14.09
C GLY A 45 -17.90 -9.20 12.80
N SER A 46 -17.37 -9.96 11.84
CA SER A 46 -18.02 -10.24 10.55
C SER A 46 -18.47 -11.68 10.38
N CYS A 47 -17.97 -12.61 11.19
CA CYS A 47 -18.22 -14.04 11.07
C CYS A 47 -18.83 -14.59 12.36
N SER A 48 -19.64 -15.65 12.26
CA SER A 48 -20.06 -16.42 13.43
C SER A 48 -18.89 -17.22 14.03
N ASP A 49 -19.02 -17.69 15.27
CA ASP A 49 -17.99 -18.50 15.92
C ASP A 49 -17.64 -19.77 15.12
N ASP A 50 -18.63 -20.41 14.51
CA ASP A 50 -18.43 -21.58 13.64
C ASP A 50 -17.62 -21.23 12.39
N GLN A 51 -17.90 -20.08 11.77
CA GLN A 51 -17.16 -19.58 10.61
C GLN A 51 -15.72 -19.18 10.99
N VAL A 52 -15.52 -18.59 12.17
CA VAL A 52 -14.17 -18.32 12.70
C VAL A 52 -13.44 -19.64 12.94
N GLY A 53 -14.11 -20.65 13.47
CA GLY A 53 -13.56 -22.00 13.65
C GLY A 53 -13.15 -22.64 12.32
N MET A 54 -13.99 -22.51 11.29
CA MET A 54 -13.71 -22.97 9.93
C MET A 54 -12.43 -22.32 9.36
N LEU A 55 -12.34 -20.99 9.44
CA LEU A 55 -11.17 -20.24 8.98
C LEU A 55 -9.89 -20.63 9.73
N ARG A 56 -9.97 -20.87 11.04
CA ARG A 56 -8.82 -21.32 11.85
C ARG A 56 -8.33 -22.71 11.47
N ARG A 57 -9.21 -23.58 10.96
CA ARG A 57 -8.85 -24.91 10.44
C ARG A 57 -8.36 -24.86 8.99
N GLY A 58 -8.39 -23.70 8.34
CA GLY A 58 -8.05 -23.56 6.92
C GLY A 58 -9.12 -24.14 5.99
N GLU A 59 -10.37 -24.21 6.46
CA GLU A 59 -11.50 -24.71 5.69
C GLU A 59 -12.25 -23.57 4.99
N GLY A 60 -13.00 -23.92 3.95
CA GLY A 60 -13.78 -22.97 3.16
C GLY A 60 -12.96 -22.18 2.15
N ALA A 61 -13.62 -21.27 1.46
CA ALA A 61 -13.00 -20.39 0.48
C ALA A 61 -13.47 -18.95 0.72
N VAL A 62 -12.51 -18.04 0.89
CA VAL A 62 -12.81 -16.60 0.92
C VAL A 62 -12.64 -16.03 -0.48
N ILE A 63 -13.74 -15.63 -1.10
CA ILE A 63 -13.78 -15.08 -2.46
C ILE A 63 -14.39 -13.69 -2.38
N ASN A 64 -13.64 -12.68 -2.84
CA ASN A 64 -14.05 -11.27 -2.79
C ASN A 64 -14.49 -10.79 -1.39
N GLY A 65 -13.88 -11.33 -0.33
CA GLY A 65 -14.17 -10.98 1.06
C GLY A 65 -15.37 -11.71 1.68
N VAL A 66 -16.01 -12.62 0.96
CA VAL A 66 -17.12 -13.45 1.46
C VAL A 66 -16.63 -14.88 1.67
N LEU A 67 -16.95 -15.46 2.83
CA LEU A 67 -16.64 -16.85 3.16
C LEU A 67 -17.71 -17.79 2.61
N TYR A 68 -17.27 -18.79 1.86
CA TYR A 68 -18.07 -19.90 1.33
C TYR A 68 -17.64 -21.22 1.97
N SER A 69 -18.59 -22.15 2.13
CA SER A 69 -18.30 -23.51 2.61
C SER A 69 -17.38 -24.27 1.66
N ALA A 70 -17.58 -24.11 0.36
CA ALA A 70 -16.71 -24.60 -0.70
C ALA A 70 -16.57 -23.56 -1.82
N SER A 71 -15.48 -23.61 -2.56
CA SER A 71 -15.27 -22.71 -3.72
C SER A 71 -16.35 -22.88 -4.79
N SER A 72 -16.97 -24.05 -4.90
CA SER A 72 -18.10 -24.33 -5.79
C SER A 72 -19.37 -23.55 -5.46
N ASP A 73 -19.51 -23.09 -4.22
CA ASP A 73 -20.71 -22.36 -3.77
C ASP A 73 -20.68 -20.90 -4.23
N TRP A 74 -19.53 -20.44 -4.73
CA TRP A 74 -19.40 -19.13 -5.36
C TRP A 74 -20.19 -19.12 -6.67
N PRO A 75 -21.15 -18.18 -6.88
CA PRO A 75 -22.02 -18.18 -8.07
C PRO A 75 -21.30 -18.08 -9.43
N LEU A 76 -20.04 -17.64 -9.44
CA LEU A 76 -19.21 -17.57 -10.65
C LEU A 76 -18.17 -18.70 -10.71
N ALA A 77 -18.24 -19.73 -9.86
CA ALA A 77 -17.27 -20.82 -9.80
C ALA A 77 -17.14 -21.59 -11.14
N THR A 78 -18.23 -21.68 -11.90
CA THR A 78 -18.29 -22.32 -13.23
C THR A 78 -17.99 -21.37 -14.37
N GLN A 79 -17.89 -20.06 -14.12
CA GLN A 79 -17.52 -19.10 -15.14
C GLN A 79 -16.00 -18.97 -15.13
N ALA A 80 -15.34 -19.56 -16.15
CA ALA A 80 -13.94 -19.25 -16.40
C ALA A 80 -13.82 -17.72 -16.50
N PRO A 81 -12.92 -17.07 -15.75
CA PRO A 81 -12.70 -15.65 -15.93
C PRO A 81 -12.20 -15.45 -17.36
N THR A 82 -13.07 -15.02 -18.25
CA THR A 82 -12.67 -14.49 -19.55
C THR A 82 -11.91 -13.22 -19.24
N SER A 83 -10.58 -13.27 -19.23
CA SER A 83 -9.75 -12.08 -19.17
C SER A 83 -10.01 -11.26 -20.43
N THR A 84 -10.94 -10.31 -20.36
CA THR A 84 -11.13 -9.30 -21.41
C THR A 84 -9.98 -8.30 -21.41
N GLN A 85 -9.11 -8.33 -20.39
CA GLN A 85 -7.89 -7.56 -20.39
C GLN A 85 -6.90 -8.24 -21.35
N PRO A 86 -6.50 -7.57 -22.46
CA PRO A 86 -5.33 -8.03 -23.20
C PRO A 86 -4.19 -8.13 -22.21
N ALA A 87 -3.36 -9.17 -22.32
CA ALA A 87 -2.12 -9.24 -21.56
C ALA A 87 -1.28 -8.00 -21.93
N THR A 88 -1.43 -6.92 -21.16
CA THR A 88 -0.64 -5.72 -21.34
C THR A 88 0.74 -6.10 -20.88
N SER A 89 1.57 -6.55 -21.82
CA SER A 89 3.00 -6.59 -21.64
C SER A 89 3.43 -5.16 -21.30
N SER A 90 3.63 -4.89 -20.00
CA SER A 90 4.22 -3.64 -19.55
C SER A 90 5.68 -3.66 -20.00
N SER A 91 5.93 -3.18 -21.22
CA SER A 91 7.26 -2.80 -21.64
C SER A 91 7.64 -1.55 -20.87
N SER A 92 8.39 -1.69 -19.78
CA SER A 92 9.08 -0.56 -19.18
C SER A 92 10.19 -0.14 -20.13
N THR A 93 10.03 0.99 -20.82
CA THR A 93 11.16 1.66 -21.46
C THR A 93 12.14 2.06 -20.35
N VAL A 94 13.37 1.56 -20.43
CA VAL A 94 14.45 1.99 -19.54
C VAL A 94 14.70 3.47 -19.81
N LEU A 95 14.32 4.35 -18.88
CA LEU A 95 14.64 5.77 -19.01
C LEU A 95 16.12 5.97 -18.72
N THR A 96 16.96 6.00 -19.74
CA THR A 96 18.40 6.28 -19.62
C THR A 96 18.73 7.78 -19.58
N GLY A 97 17.81 8.61 -19.06
CA GLY A 97 17.96 10.06 -18.97
C GLY A 97 18.49 10.54 -17.62
N LEU A 98 19.30 11.61 -17.62
CA LEU A 98 19.68 12.33 -16.40
C LEU A 98 18.48 13.18 -15.94
N PHE A 99 17.80 12.73 -14.87
CA PHE A 99 16.70 13.48 -14.25
C PHE A 99 17.21 14.37 -13.13
N THR A 100 17.36 15.66 -13.41
CA THR A 100 17.65 16.66 -12.37
C THR A 100 16.33 17.18 -11.80
N ALA A 101 16.04 16.88 -10.53
CA ALA A 101 14.88 17.43 -9.84
C ALA A 101 15.11 18.93 -9.57
N THR A 102 14.49 19.80 -10.39
CA THR A 102 14.73 21.25 -10.31
C THR A 102 13.93 21.95 -9.20
N THR A 103 12.92 21.30 -8.62
CA THR A 103 12.10 21.91 -7.56
C THR A 103 11.52 20.89 -6.58
N THR A 104 11.80 21.09 -5.29
CA THR A 104 11.08 20.44 -4.19
C THR A 104 9.87 21.30 -3.84
N PRO A 105 8.62 20.79 -3.89
CA PRO A 105 7.47 21.56 -3.45
C PRO A 105 7.54 21.79 -1.93
N LYS A 106 7.39 23.06 -1.50
CA LYS A 106 7.29 23.40 -0.09
C LYS A 106 5.91 23.00 0.43
N SER A 107 5.86 22.04 1.34
CA SER A 107 4.65 21.74 2.09
C SER A 107 4.30 22.94 2.99
N ALA A 108 3.39 23.81 2.54
CA ALA A 108 2.69 24.72 3.44
C ALA A 108 1.62 23.91 4.18
N GLY A 109 2.04 23.11 5.16
CA GLY A 109 1.12 22.47 6.09
C GLY A 109 0.57 23.52 7.03
N THR A 110 -0.65 24.01 6.78
CA THR A 110 -1.41 24.73 7.80
C THR A 110 -1.69 23.74 8.92
N VAL A 111 -1.00 23.90 10.05
CA VAL A 111 -1.33 23.21 11.30
C VAL A 111 -2.69 23.74 11.74
N ALA A 112 -3.77 23.07 11.34
CA ALA A 112 -5.05 23.21 12.00
C ALA A 112 -4.91 22.62 13.41
N ARG A 113 -4.68 23.48 14.41
CA ARG A 113 -4.79 23.08 15.82
C ARG A 113 -6.23 22.57 16.05
N PRO A 114 -6.44 21.30 16.43
CA PRO A 114 -7.74 20.91 16.96
C PRO A 114 -7.95 21.72 18.26
N ARG A 115 -9.00 22.54 18.27
CA ARG A 115 -9.42 23.27 19.46
C ARG A 115 -10.01 22.24 20.41
N ASN A 116 -9.19 21.81 21.37
CA ASN A 116 -9.57 20.93 22.48
C ASN A 116 -10.82 21.49 23.17
N SER A 117 -11.98 20.87 22.90
CA SER A 117 -13.05 20.75 23.87
C SER A 117 -12.50 19.95 25.07
N PHE A 118 -12.99 20.21 26.28
CA PHE A 118 -12.56 19.60 27.55
C PHE A 118 -11.32 20.23 28.22
N ALA A 119 -11.38 21.52 28.60
CA ALA A 119 -10.75 22.02 29.84
C ALA A 119 -10.93 23.55 30.01
N THR A 120 -12.12 23.99 30.41
CA THR A 120 -12.27 25.22 31.22
C THR A 120 -13.44 25.01 32.17
N LEU A 121 -13.28 24.03 33.05
CA LEU A 121 -14.06 23.87 34.26
C LEU A 121 -13.22 24.50 35.39
N ALA A 122 -13.31 25.83 35.53
CA ALA A 122 -12.92 26.61 36.72
C ALA A 122 -12.90 28.11 36.39
N ALA A 123 -14.06 28.76 36.37
CA ALA A 123 -14.20 30.16 36.79
C ALA A 123 -15.69 30.54 36.76
N LEU A 124 -16.13 31.28 37.78
CA LEU A 124 -17.45 31.87 37.99
C LEU A 124 -18.42 31.02 38.84
N LEU A 125 -17.99 30.77 40.07
CA LEU A 125 -18.86 31.00 41.23
C LEU A 125 -19.36 32.45 41.17
N THR A 126 -20.67 32.64 41.00
CA THR A 126 -21.54 33.63 41.68
C THR A 126 -22.76 33.91 40.81
N SER A 127 -23.90 33.29 41.10
CA SER A 127 -25.15 33.99 41.45
C SER A 127 -26.37 33.04 41.39
N ALA A 128 -27.03 32.94 42.55
CA ALA A 128 -28.46 32.72 42.80
C ALA A 128 -29.20 31.66 41.98
N VAL A 129 -29.53 30.49 42.56
CA VAL A 129 -30.77 30.27 43.34
C VAL A 129 -32.02 30.72 42.57
N CYS A 130 -32.80 29.75 42.05
CA CYS A 130 -34.26 29.65 42.26
C CYS A 130 -34.88 28.45 41.51
N VAL A 131 -35.31 27.46 42.31
CA VAL A 131 -36.60 26.73 42.25
C VAL A 131 -36.95 25.83 41.04
N GLY A 132 -37.26 24.55 41.33
CA GLY A 132 -38.11 23.70 40.48
C GLY A 132 -38.10 22.21 40.86
N ILE A 133 -39.13 21.79 41.59
CA ILE A 133 -39.31 20.49 42.27
C ILE A 133 -39.90 19.44 41.30
N GLY A 134 -39.59 18.15 41.46
CA GLY A 134 -40.37 17.06 40.85
C GLY A 134 -39.75 15.66 41.01
N SER A 135 -40.01 15.01 42.14
CA SER A 135 -39.66 13.61 42.44
C SER A 135 -40.71 12.63 41.88
N LEU A 136 -40.22 11.43 41.53
CA LEU A 136 -40.89 10.11 41.35
C LEU A 136 -42.25 10.03 40.64
#